data_AF-A0A1G0Z8F5-F1
#
_entry.id   AF-A0A1G0Z8F5-F1
#
_cell.length_a   1.000
_cell.length_b   1.000
_cell.length_c   1.000
_cell.angle_alpha   90.00
_cell.angle_beta   90.00
_cell.angle_gamma   90.00
#
_symmetry.space_group_name_H-M   'P 1'
#
loop_
_entity.id
_entity.type
_entity.pdbx_description
1 polymer ?
#
loop_
_entity_poly.entity_id
_entity_poly.type
_entity_poly.pdbx_seq_one_letter_code
_entity_poly.pdbx_strand_id
1 'polypeptide(L)'
;MKSISSKFMLFGMGSRRKFVYRPGGELLDAITFDLVKKWEIASEHFEPSEYSVTLETRDSRAIRIFEDEKAVWMDDNGDRQALTYGKPISLPRFEDHPQASLLRAIHGEILVNIMPFGPVPNLWVYPRPWYRDSAMMLMCMKQTKNLHLVEEWIAGLHKVWDRNNSGDPETDNFGQCLYMISLLSDRNHPLVDKIMKAVPQYRRDNYVIGRSDYAEHPVYQTKWLKYGLKSLEMDDQFKIPEVYDSYSSLFWMDYRTQHVDGAKFSEETVKNYPYLGWAEAHFYKTPPPMPVEMDSSPLTWEGAGSEAEYWRLLDPAKHGFYSEDDAKRKFSCPHTWHAAEIFLYYTDPRMG
;
A
#
# COMPACT_ATOMS: atom_id res chain seq x y z
N MET A 1 6.41 -9.55 -17.82
CA MET A 1 6.15 -8.40 -18.70
C MET A 1 5.33 -7.41 -17.90
N LYS A 2 5.82 -6.18 -17.69
CA LYS A 2 5.14 -5.14 -16.90
C LYS A 2 3.74 -4.90 -17.47
N SER A 3 2.70 -4.97 -16.63
CA SER A 3 1.30 -4.89 -17.10
C SER A 3 0.78 -3.46 -17.27
N ILE A 4 1.53 -2.48 -16.77
CA ILE A 4 1.24 -1.04 -16.80
C ILE A 4 2.17 -0.32 -17.78
N SER A 5 1.66 0.75 -18.38
CA SER A 5 2.34 1.58 -19.37
C SER A 5 2.57 3.02 -18.93
N SER A 6 1.91 3.45 -17.85
CA SER A 6 2.06 4.78 -17.25
C SER A 6 3.47 4.98 -16.70
N LYS A 7 4.05 6.15 -16.96
CA LYS A 7 5.39 6.54 -16.47
C LYS A 7 5.32 7.95 -15.89
N PHE A 8 5.53 8.07 -14.60
CA PHE A 8 5.55 9.33 -13.85
C PHE A 8 6.20 9.11 -12.48
N MET A 9 6.57 10.18 -11.79
CA MET A 9 7.08 10.07 -10.41
C MET A 9 6.21 10.87 -9.47
N LEU A 10 5.74 10.21 -8.41
CA LEU A 10 5.00 10.87 -7.34
C LEU A 10 5.95 11.35 -6.25
N PHE A 11 5.65 12.52 -5.71
CA PHE A 11 6.29 13.12 -4.54
C PHE A 11 5.22 13.51 -3.52
N GLY A 12 5.64 13.74 -2.28
CA GLY A 12 4.78 14.15 -1.18
C GLY A 12 4.45 12.99 -0.25
N MET A 13 5.46 12.22 0.15
CA MET A 13 5.36 11.16 1.14
C MET A 13 4.78 11.67 2.47
N GLY A 14 3.94 10.87 3.12
CA GLY A 14 3.32 11.22 4.40
C GLY A 14 2.29 12.34 4.26
N SER A 15 2.33 13.32 5.16
CA SER A 15 1.33 14.40 5.21
C SER A 15 1.56 15.55 4.23
N ARG A 16 2.52 15.41 3.32
CA ARG A 16 2.96 16.49 2.41
C ARG A 16 1.97 16.70 1.26
N ARG A 17 2.02 17.89 0.65
CA ARG A 17 1.36 18.15 -0.63
C ARG A 17 1.85 17.15 -1.68
N LYS A 18 0.93 16.58 -2.44
CA LYS A 18 1.22 15.54 -3.45
C LYS A 18 1.58 16.20 -4.77
N PHE A 19 2.67 15.77 -5.38
CA PHE A 19 3.07 16.23 -6.71
C PHE A 19 3.28 15.04 -7.64
N VAL A 20 3.07 15.27 -8.93
CA VAL A 20 3.39 14.32 -9.99
C VAL A 20 4.31 14.99 -11.00
N TYR A 21 5.48 14.39 -11.20
CA TYR A 21 6.33 14.71 -12.35
C TYR A 21 5.93 13.82 -13.52
N ARG A 22 5.56 14.44 -14.64
CA ARG A 22 5.28 13.74 -15.89
C ARG A 22 6.44 13.87 -16.87
N PRO A 23 6.77 12.79 -17.62
CA PRO A 23 7.75 12.83 -18.69
C PRO A 23 7.54 14.03 -19.62
N GLY A 24 8.62 14.69 -20.00
CA GLY A 24 8.56 15.90 -20.81
C GLY A 24 8.67 17.20 -20.03
N GLY A 25 9.08 17.15 -18.75
CA GLY A 25 9.51 18.34 -18.02
C GLY A 25 8.38 19.11 -17.36
N GLU A 26 7.39 18.43 -16.80
CA GLU A 26 6.30 19.11 -16.08
C GLU A 26 6.03 18.52 -14.70
N LEU A 27 5.88 19.41 -13.72
CA LEU A 27 5.49 19.10 -12.36
C LEU A 27 4.09 19.66 -12.10
N LEU A 28 3.18 18.81 -11.65
CA LEU A 28 1.80 19.17 -11.35
C LEU A 28 1.47 18.85 -9.88
N ASP A 29 0.47 19.53 -9.33
CA ASP A 29 -0.21 19.05 -8.14
C ASP A 29 -0.92 17.73 -8.47
N ALA A 30 -0.67 16.67 -7.68
CA ALA A 30 -1.22 15.36 -8.01
C ALA A 30 -2.71 15.22 -7.68
N ILE A 31 -3.33 16.18 -6.98
CA ILE A 31 -4.75 16.16 -6.62
C ILE A 31 -5.56 17.12 -7.48
N THR A 32 -5.07 18.36 -7.65
CA THR A 32 -5.78 19.37 -8.46
C THR A 32 -5.38 19.35 -9.93
N PHE A 33 -4.26 18.72 -10.25
CA PHE A 33 -3.64 18.70 -11.59
C PHE A 33 -3.23 20.10 -12.11
N ASP A 34 -3.11 21.07 -11.21
CA ASP A 34 -2.58 22.39 -11.54
C ASP A 34 -1.10 22.28 -11.88
N LEU A 35 -0.68 22.95 -12.95
CA LEU A 35 0.73 23.05 -13.32
C LEU A 35 1.48 23.85 -12.25
N VAL A 36 2.48 23.22 -11.63
CA VAL A 36 3.36 23.85 -10.64
C VAL A 36 4.57 24.47 -11.34
N LYS A 37 5.22 23.70 -12.21
CA LYS A 37 6.37 24.18 -12.99
C LYS A 37 6.53 23.38 -14.28
N LYS A 38 7.09 24.03 -15.30
CA LYS A 38 7.40 23.46 -16.60
C LYS A 38 8.80 23.85 -17.03
N TRP A 39 9.51 22.93 -17.64
CA TRP A 39 10.86 23.11 -18.18
C TRP A 39 10.93 22.66 -19.64
N GLU A 40 11.75 23.35 -20.43
CA GLU A 40 12.15 22.85 -21.73
C GLU A 40 13.35 21.93 -21.56
N ILE A 41 13.10 20.62 -21.56
CA ILE A 41 14.13 19.62 -21.27
C ILE A 41 14.80 19.09 -22.54
N ALA A 42 16.08 18.76 -22.41
CA ALA A 42 16.88 17.98 -23.35
C ALA A 42 16.89 16.50 -22.93
N SER A 43 17.00 16.22 -21.64
CA SER A 43 16.97 14.87 -21.08
C SER A 43 16.35 14.85 -19.68
N GLU A 44 15.90 13.67 -19.26
CA GLU A 44 15.36 13.40 -17.92
C GLU A 44 15.79 12.01 -17.44
N HIS A 45 16.00 11.87 -16.14
CA HIS A 45 16.35 10.62 -15.50
C HIS A 45 15.54 10.41 -14.23
N PHE A 46 14.90 9.25 -14.11
CA PHE A 46 14.10 8.84 -12.97
C PHE A 46 14.93 7.95 -12.06
N GLU A 47 14.98 8.28 -10.77
CA GLU A 47 15.67 7.50 -9.75
C GLU A 47 14.71 7.19 -8.59
N PRO A 48 13.78 6.23 -8.75
CA PRO A 48 12.77 5.93 -7.73
C PRO A 48 13.37 5.60 -6.35
N SER A 49 14.52 4.93 -6.32
CA SER A 49 15.25 4.57 -5.09
C SER A 49 15.90 5.76 -4.38
N GLU A 50 16.09 6.87 -5.09
CA GLU A 50 16.63 8.13 -4.55
C GLU A 50 15.56 9.19 -4.43
N TYR A 51 14.30 8.81 -4.65
CA TYR A 51 13.14 9.70 -4.56
C TYR A 51 13.34 10.96 -5.39
N SER A 52 13.93 10.84 -6.59
CA SER A 52 14.30 12.00 -7.39
C SER A 52 14.12 11.82 -8.90
N VAL A 53 13.92 12.96 -9.56
CA VAL A 53 14.02 13.13 -11.00
C VAL A 53 15.04 14.22 -11.28
N THR A 54 16.00 13.93 -12.14
CA THR A 54 17.02 14.88 -12.61
C THR A 54 16.74 15.25 -14.07
N LEU A 55 16.80 16.53 -14.40
CA LEU A 55 16.52 17.08 -15.72
C LEU A 55 17.74 17.86 -16.21
N GLU A 56 18.05 17.73 -17.49
CA GLU A 56 18.91 18.66 -18.21
C GLU A 56 18.02 19.49 -19.12
N THR A 57 18.07 20.82 -18.98
CA THR A 57 17.28 21.73 -19.83
C THR A 57 18.01 22.04 -21.13
N ARG A 58 17.28 22.55 -22.12
CA ARG A 58 17.86 22.97 -23.41
C ARG A 58 18.83 24.15 -23.31
N ASP A 59 18.73 24.93 -22.24
CA ASP A 59 19.68 25.99 -21.87
C ASP A 59 20.79 25.48 -20.93
N SER A 60 21.00 24.16 -20.87
CA SER A 60 22.09 23.49 -20.13
C SER A 60 22.06 23.71 -18.62
N ARG A 61 20.88 23.95 -18.04
CA ARG A 61 20.69 23.95 -16.58
C ARG A 61 20.38 22.53 -16.10
N ALA A 62 20.95 22.19 -14.95
CA ALA A 62 20.60 20.98 -14.22
C ALA A 62 19.50 21.30 -13.21
N ILE A 63 18.37 20.60 -13.32
CA ILE A 63 17.27 20.69 -12.35
C ILE A 63 17.15 19.34 -11.65
N ARG A 64 16.95 19.34 -10.33
CA ARG A 64 16.63 18.13 -9.57
C ARG A 64 15.39 18.35 -8.72
N ILE A 65 14.39 17.49 -8.90
CA ILE A 65 13.24 17.38 -7.99
C ILE A 65 13.51 16.17 -7.13
N PHE A 66 13.53 16.32 -5.81
CA PHE A 66 13.81 15.18 -4.92
C PHE A 66 13.07 15.32 -3.59
N GLU A 67 12.93 14.20 -2.88
CA GLU A 67 12.27 14.16 -1.58
C GLU A 67 13.17 13.51 -0.52
N ASP A 68 13.24 14.14 0.66
CA ASP A 68 13.99 13.64 1.82
C ASP A 68 13.10 13.55 3.08
N GLU A 69 13.70 13.30 4.24
CA GLU A 69 13.00 13.18 5.53
C GLU A 69 12.25 14.46 5.93
N LYS A 70 12.53 15.62 5.32
CA LYS A 70 11.98 16.91 5.72
C LYS A 70 11.01 17.51 4.70
N ALA A 71 11.30 17.41 3.41
CA ALA A 71 10.53 18.11 2.39
C ALA A 71 10.64 17.48 0.99
N VAL A 72 9.77 17.96 0.10
CA VAL A 72 9.98 17.87 -1.35
C VAL A 72 10.75 19.12 -1.76
N TRP A 73 11.84 18.94 -2.47
CA TRP A 73 12.78 19.97 -2.89
C TRP A 73 12.82 20.09 -4.40
N MET A 74 13.13 21.30 -4.85
CA MET A 74 13.55 21.57 -6.21
C MET A 74 14.89 22.32 -6.13
N ASP A 75 15.90 21.77 -6.79
CA ASP A 75 17.25 22.34 -6.92
C ASP A 75 17.41 22.81 -8.38
N ASP A 76 17.56 24.11 -8.59
CA ASP A 76 17.76 24.74 -9.90
C ASP A 76 19.19 25.29 -9.94
N ASN A 77 20.12 24.51 -10.49
CA ASN A 77 21.54 24.86 -10.57
C ASN A 77 22.17 25.28 -9.23
N GLY A 78 21.84 24.57 -8.14
CA GLY A 78 22.34 24.84 -6.79
C GLY A 78 21.45 25.75 -5.96
N ASP A 79 20.45 26.42 -6.55
CA ASP A 79 19.43 27.14 -5.80
C ASP A 79 18.33 26.18 -5.35
N ARG A 80 18.38 25.82 -4.07
CA ARG A 80 17.46 24.84 -3.48
C ARG A 80 16.28 25.53 -2.80
N GLN A 81 15.08 25.21 -3.25
CA GLN A 81 13.82 25.61 -2.62
C GLN A 81 12.98 24.40 -2.20
N ALA A 82 12.27 24.52 -1.08
CA ALA A 82 11.26 23.56 -0.69
C ALA A 82 9.95 23.82 -1.43
N LEU A 83 9.38 22.79 -2.05
CA LEU A 83 8.05 22.84 -2.66
C LEU A 83 6.93 22.57 -1.64
N THR A 84 7.21 21.74 -0.63
CA THR A 84 6.32 21.51 0.51
C THR A 84 7.09 20.94 1.70
N TYR A 85 6.63 21.26 2.89
CA TYR A 85 7.01 20.60 4.15
C TYR A 85 5.87 19.69 4.63
N GLY A 86 6.13 18.86 5.63
CA GLY A 86 5.14 18.03 6.31
C GLY A 86 5.70 17.45 7.61
N LYS A 87 4.97 16.50 8.22
CA LYS A 87 5.54 15.72 9.33
C LYS A 87 6.83 15.04 8.83
N PRO A 88 7.93 15.06 9.59
CA PRO A 88 9.14 14.36 9.20
C PRO A 88 8.87 12.88 8.95
N ILE A 89 9.55 12.29 7.98
CA ILE A 89 9.44 10.86 7.66
C ILE A 89 10.79 10.20 7.89
N SER A 90 10.80 8.89 8.11
CA SER A 90 12.01 8.08 8.21
C SER A 90 12.24 7.36 6.87
N LEU A 91 13.39 7.58 6.22
CA LEU A 91 13.74 6.99 4.92
C LEU A 91 14.98 6.08 5.05
N PRO A 92 14.84 4.87 5.62
CA PRO A 92 15.96 3.93 5.75
C PRO A 92 16.62 3.63 4.40
N ARG A 93 17.96 3.56 4.41
CA ARG A 93 18.75 3.31 3.20
C ARG A 93 18.87 1.83 2.82
N PHE A 94 18.67 0.94 3.80
CA PHE A 94 18.79 -0.52 3.68
C PHE A 94 20.16 -0.98 3.15
N GLU A 95 21.25 -0.32 3.57
CA GLU A 95 22.58 -0.46 2.95
C GLU A 95 23.12 -1.91 2.93
N ASP A 96 22.77 -2.72 3.93
CA ASP A 96 23.20 -4.13 4.02
C ASP A 96 22.28 -5.11 3.28
N HIS A 97 21.21 -4.64 2.63
CA HIS A 97 20.22 -5.51 2.00
C HIS A 97 20.45 -5.64 0.47
N PRO A 98 20.48 -6.85 -0.12
CA PRO A 98 20.68 -7.02 -1.56
C PRO A 98 19.66 -6.31 -2.45
N GLN A 99 18.45 -6.07 -1.91
CA GLN A 99 17.35 -5.37 -2.59
C GLN A 99 17.18 -3.91 -2.11
N ALA A 100 18.22 -3.28 -1.57
CA ALA A 100 18.14 -1.94 -0.97
C ALA A 100 17.41 -0.91 -1.85
N SER A 101 17.78 -0.83 -3.14
CA SER A 101 17.19 0.14 -4.07
C SER A 101 15.69 -0.12 -4.31
N LEU A 102 15.29 -1.39 -4.44
CA LEU A 102 13.89 -1.79 -4.58
C LEU A 102 13.10 -1.44 -3.31
N LEU A 103 13.63 -1.78 -2.13
CA LEU A 103 13.00 -1.48 -0.85
C LEU A 103 12.76 0.03 -0.67
N ARG A 104 13.73 0.87 -1.06
CA ARG A 104 13.55 2.33 -1.05
C ARG A 104 12.40 2.76 -1.97
N ALA A 105 12.43 2.37 -3.24
CA ALA A 105 11.40 2.79 -4.19
C ALA A 105 9.99 2.36 -3.78
N ILE A 106 9.82 1.10 -3.37
CA ILE A 106 8.54 0.56 -2.91
C ILE A 106 8.07 1.26 -1.62
N HIS A 107 8.98 1.57 -0.70
CA HIS A 107 8.65 2.33 0.50
C HIS A 107 8.11 3.74 0.16
N GLY A 108 8.67 4.40 -0.86
CA GLY A 108 8.14 5.66 -1.39
C GLY A 108 6.70 5.53 -1.88
N GLU A 109 6.38 4.46 -2.61
CA GLU A 109 5.00 4.19 -3.09
C GLU A 109 4.01 3.92 -1.95
N ILE A 110 4.45 3.32 -0.85
CA ILE A 110 3.64 3.19 0.37
C ILE A 110 3.36 4.57 0.97
N LEU A 111 4.41 5.38 1.20
CA LEU A 111 4.28 6.64 1.93
C LEU A 111 3.51 7.73 1.16
N VAL A 112 3.57 7.75 -0.17
CA VAL A 112 2.88 8.78 -0.98
C VAL A 112 1.36 8.59 -1.00
N ASN A 113 0.86 7.42 -0.63
CA ASN A 113 -0.56 7.11 -0.50
C ASN A 113 -1.11 7.36 0.92
N ILE A 114 -0.36 8.04 1.78
CA ILE A 114 -0.89 8.57 3.04
C ILE A 114 -1.64 9.87 2.75
N MET A 115 -2.95 9.84 2.92
CA MET A 115 -3.85 10.97 2.74
C MET A 115 -4.25 11.56 4.10
N PRO A 116 -4.76 12.81 4.17
CA PRO A 116 -5.15 13.43 5.44
C PRO A 116 -6.16 12.62 6.27
N PHE A 117 -6.92 11.74 5.62
CA PHE A 117 -7.93 10.89 6.22
C PHE A 117 -7.47 9.44 6.45
N GLY A 118 -6.19 9.13 6.22
CA GLY A 118 -5.58 7.83 6.46
C GLY A 118 -4.84 7.24 5.23
N PRO A 119 -4.19 6.09 5.41
CA PRO A 119 -3.55 5.35 4.33
C PRO A 119 -4.59 4.77 3.35
N VAL A 120 -4.40 4.95 2.04
CA VAL A 120 -5.30 4.40 1.02
C VAL A 120 -4.61 3.41 0.09
N PRO A 121 -5.36 2.52 -0.59
CA PRO A 121 -4.78 1.62 -1.60
C PRO A 121 -4.16 2.40 -2.77
N ASN A 122 -4.82 3.47 -3.23
CA ASN A 122 -4.31 4.42 -4.23
C ASN A 122 -4.96 5.80 -4.03
N LEU A 123 -4.17 6.87 -4.10
CA LEU A 123 -4.60 8.25 -3.82
C LEU A 123 -5.70 8.79 -4.75
N TRP A 124 -5.87 8.23 -5.94
CA TRP A 124 -6.83 8.72 -6.93
C TRP A 124 -8.13 7.93 -6.92
N VAL A 125 -8.06 6.59 -6.94
CA VAL A 125 -9.25 5.75 -7.16
C VAL A 125 -9.91 5.27 -5.87
N TYR A 126 -9.26 5.41 -4.71
CA TYR A 126 -9.85 5.04 -3.43
C TYR A 126 -10.09 6.28 -2.54
N PRO A 127 -11.36 6.66 -2.31
CA PRO A 127 -11.67 7.86 -1.54
C PRO A 127 -11.46 7.71 -0.03
N ARG A 128 -11.23 6.48 0.47
CA ARG A 128 -11.15 6.16 1.91
C ARG A 128 -10.19 4.99 2.16
N PRO A 129 -9.64 4.87 3.38
CA PRO A 129 -8.80 3.75 3.79
C PRO A 129 -9.59 2.44 3.82
N TRP A 130 -8.97 1.37 3.33
CA TRP A 130 -9.39 -0.02 3.54
C TRP A 130 -8.61 -0.60 4.69
N TYR A 131 -9.27 -1.26 5.65
CA TYR A 131 -8.59 -1.81 6.83
C TYR A 131 -7.59 -2.91 6.46
N ARG A 132 -7.89 -3.70 5.43
CA ARG A 132 -6.98 -4.72 4.91
C ARG A 132 -5.69 -4.12 4.37
N ASP A 133 -5.78 -3.21 3.40
CA ASP A 133 -4.63 -2.50 2.82
C ASP A 133 -3.87 -1.69 3.87
N SER A 134 -4.60 -0.99 4.75
CA SER A 134 -4.01 -0.21 5.83
C SER A 134 -3.19 -1.07 6.78
N ALA A 135 -3.71 -2.23 7.20
CA ALA A 135 -2.97 -3.14 8.08
C ALA A 135 -1.65 -3.58 7.44
N MET A 136 -1.65 -3.87 6.14
CA MET A 136 -0.44 -4.23 5.39
C MET A 136 0.55 -3.07 5.29
N MET A 137 0.08 -1.86 4.96
CA MET A 137 0.93 -0.65 4.97
C MET A 137 1.57 -0.42 6.34
N LEU A 138 0.80 -0.61 7.41
CA LEU A 138 1.26 -0.36 8.78
C LEU A 138 2.30 -1.36 9.26
N MET A 139 2.29 -2.59 8.75
CA MET A 139 3.41 -3.54 8.95
C MET A 139 4.72 -2.96 8.42
N CYS A 140 4.70 -2.38 7.21
CA CYS A 140 5.88 -1.72 6.65
C CYS A 140 6.27 -0.47 7.46
N MET A 141 5.29 0.38 7.81
CA MET A 141 5.54 1.61 8.57
C MET A 141 6.08 1.33 9.98
N LYS A 142 5.70 0.21 10.62
CA LYS A 142 6.30 -0.25 11.86
C LYS A 142 7.79 -0.53 11.69
N GLN A 143 8.17 -1.26 10.64
CA GLN A 143 9.58 -1.58 10.36
C GLN A 143 10.41 -0.35 9.99
N THR A 144 9.82 0.62 9.29
CA THR A 144 10.52 1.83 8.84
C THR A 144 10.43 3.01 9.81
N LYS A 145 9.76 2.84 10.96
CA LYS A 145 9.56 3.86 12.01
C LYS A 145 8.76 5.08 11.51
N ASN A 146 7.66 4.82 10.82
CA ASN A 146 6.78 5.83 10.24
C ASN A 146 5.34 5.82 10.80
N LEU A 147 5.04 5.03 11.83
CA LEU A 147 3.68 4.94 12.41
C LEU A 147 3.14 6.29 12.91
N HIS A 148 4.02 7.22 13.29
CA HIS A 148 3.64 8.57 13.72
C HIS A 148 2.90 9.39 12.66
N LEU A 149 3.00 9.00 11.39
CA LEU A 149 2.28 9.63 10.29
C LEU A 149 0.76 9.37 10.33
N VAL A 150 0.33 8.31 11.02
CA VAL A 150 -1.08 7.88 11.05
C VAL A 150 -1.64 7.71 12.47
N GLU A 151 -0.93 8.19 13.49
CA GLU A 151 -1.35 8.13 14.90
C GLU A 151 -2.77 8.65 15.13
N GLU A 152 -3.06 9.84 14.62
CA GLU A 152 -4.37 10.47 14.76
C GLU A 152 -5.47 9.66 14.06
N TRP A 153 -5.16 9.03 12.93
CA TRP A 153 -6.12 8.20 12.21
C TRP A 153 -6.43 6.91 12.99
N ILE A 154 -5.41 6.21 13.50
CA ILE A 154 -5.60 4.99 14.30
C ILE A 154 -6.37 5.31 15.60
N ALA A 155 -6.00 6.38 16.30
CA ALA A 155 -6.71 6.84 17.50
C ALA A 155 -8.17 7.24 17.21
N GLY A 156 -8.46 7.68 15.99
CA GLY A 156 -9.79 8.04 15.52
C GLY A 156 -10.65 6.87 15.04
N LEU A 157 -10.13 5.63 15.00
CA LEU A 157 -10.89 4.45 14.57
C LEU A 157 -12.05 4.19 15.53
N HIS A 158 -13.28 4.19 15.00
CA HIS A 158 -14.49 4.04 15.82
C HIS A 158 -15.54 3.12 15.21
N LYS A 159 -15.28 2.59 14.01
CA LYS A 159 -16.13 1.66 13.28
C LYS A 159 -15.47 0.28 13.23
N VAL A 160 -16.27 -0.76 13.45
CA VAL A 160 -15.81 -2.15 13.41
C VAL A 160 -15.52 -2.59 11.97
N TRP A 161 -16.26 -2.03 11.01
CA TRP A 161 -16.13 -2.30 9.59
C TRP A 161 -15.89 -1.00 8.84
N ASP A 162 -14.99 -1.02 7.85
CA ASP A 162 -14.83 0.11 6.93
C ASP A 162 -16.02 0.23 5.97
N ARG A 163 -16.66 -0.91 5.64
CA ARG A 163 -17.78 -1.06 4.71
C ARG A 163 -17.47 -0.56 3.31
N ASN A 164 -16.21 -0.65 2.90
CA ASN A 164 -15.82 -0.17 1.58
C ASN A 164 -16.26 -1.13 0.47
N ASN A 165 -16.43 -2.43 0.76
CA ASN A 165 -16.85 -3.42 -0.23
C ASN A 165 -18.38 -3.39 -0.46
N SER A 166 -18.90 -2.41 -1.20
CA SER A 166 -20.35 -2.22 -1.42
C SER A 166 -21.19 -2.18 -0.12
N GLY A 167 -20.60 -1.69 0.98
CA GLY A 167 -21.26 -1.62 2.27
C GLY A 167 -21.17 -2.88 3.14
N ASP A 168 -20.56 -3.97 2.65
CA ASP A 168 -20.49 -5.28 3.34
C ASP A 168 -19.66 -5.19 4.64
N PRO A 169 -20.16 -5.70 5.78
CA PRO A 169 -19.38 -5.79 7.00
C PRO A 169 -18.40 -6.98 6.95
N GLU A 170 -17.23 -6.78 6.33
CA GLU A 170 -16.26 -7.86 6.13
C GLU A 170 -15.64 -8.36 7.45
N THR A 171 -15.59 -9.68 7.65
CA THR A 171 -15.28 -10.27 8.97
C THR A 171 -13.78 -10.22 9.31
N ASP A 172 -12.91 -10.13 8.31
CA ASP A 172 -11.47 -9.92 8.48
C ASP A 172 -11.12 -8.57 9.14
N ASN A 173 -12.02 -7.58 9.05
CA ASN A 173 -11.84 -6.27 9.70
C ASN A 173 -11.67 -6.37 11.22
N PHE A 174 -12.22 -7.41 11.88
CA PHE A 174 -12.03 -7.58 13.33
C PHE A 174 -10.54 -7.68 13.68
N GLY A 175 -9.84 -8.61 13.05
CA GLY A 175 -8.42 -8.84 13.31
C GLY A 175 -7.54 -7.70 12.82
N GLN A 176 -7.85 -7.14 11.66
CA GLN A 176 -7.13 -6.00 11.08
C GLN A 176 -7.21 -4.78 12.01
N CYS A 177 -8.40 -4.42 12.51
CA CYS A 177 -8.55 -3.31 13.45
C CYS A 177 -7.81 -3.55 14.75
N LEU A 178 -7.94 -4.72 15.36
CA LEU A 178 -7.23 -5.06 16.61
C LEU A 178 -5.70 -4.97 16.41
N TYR A 179 -5.20 -5.48 15.28
CA TYR A 179 -3.80 -5.33 14.92
C TYR A 179 -3.39 -3.87 14.77
N MET A 180 -4.12 -3.07 13.99
CA MET A 180 -3.79 -1.65 13.79
C MET A 180 -3.79 -0.87 15.11
N ILE A 181 -4.75 -1.13 16.00
CA ILE A 181 -4.80 -0.54 17.35
C ILE A 181 -3.55 -0.92 18.16
N SER A 182 -3.13 -2.18 18.12
CA SER A 182 -1.96 -2.68 18.87
C SER A 182 -0.64 -1.98 18.54
N LEU A 183 -0.58 -1.29 17.40
CA LEU A 183 0.64 -0.60 16.97
C LEU A 183 0.89 0.70 17.74
N LEU A 184 -0.15 1.33 18.28
CA LEU A 184 -0.10 2.68 18.86
C LEU A 184 -0.94 2.86 20.12
N SER A 185 -1.71 1.85 20.49
CA SER A 185 -2.61 1.84 21.65
C SER A 185 -2.64 0.44 22.27
N ASP A 186 -3.59 0.22 23.16
CA ASP A 186 -3.75 -1.03 23.90
C ASP A 186 -5.21 -1.53 23.86
N ARG A 187 -5.48 -2.58 24.63
CA ARG A 187 -6.81 -3.21 24.74
C ARG A 187 -7.90 -2.28 25.28
N ASN A 188 -7.57 -1.12 25.85
CA ASN A 188 -8.54 -0.15 26.37
C ASN A 188 -9.08 0.81 25.28
N HIS A 189 -8.57 0.72 24.05
CA HIS A 189 -9.09 1.52 22.95
C HIS A 189 -10.60 1.24 22.72
N PRO A 190 -11.48 2.27 22.62
CA PRO A 190 -12.94 2.06 22.60
C PRO A 190 -13.48 1.16 21.48
N LEU A 191 -12.74 1.04 20.37
CA LEU A 191 -13.10 0.15 19.28
C LEU A 191 -12.91 -1.34 19.65
N VAL A 192 -11.98 -1.69 20.55
CA VAL A 192 -11.73 -3.08 20.98
C VAL A 192 -13.00 -3.67 21.56
N ASP A 193 -13.64 -2.98 22.51
CA ASP A 193 -14.91 -3.41 23.11
C ASP A 193 -16.03 -3.59 22.08
N LYS A 194 -16.10 -2.71 21.07
CA LYS A 194 -17.11 -2.82 20.01
C LYS A 194 -16.87 -4.05 19.13
N ILE A 195 -15.60 -4.34 18.80
CA ILE A 195 -15.21 -5.54 18.06
C ILE A 195 -15.58 -6.78 18.88
N MET A 196 -15.21 -6.83 20.16
CA MET A 196 -15.50 -8.00 21.01
C MET A 196 -16.99 -8.23 21.22
N LYS A 197 -17.82 -7.19 21.18
CA LYS A 197 -19.30 -7.32 21.18
C LYS A 197 -19.87 -7.77 19.84
N ALA A 198 -19.19 -7.51 18.73
CA ALA A 198 -19.62 -7.94 17.40
C ALA A 198 -19.24 -9.39 17.09
N VAL A 199 -18.05 -9.84 17.53
CA VAL A 199 -17.51 -11.18 17.27
C VAL A 199 -18.50 -12.34 17.53
N PRO A 200 -19.29 -12.37 18.62
CA PRO A 200 -20.26 -13.45 18.86
C PRO A 200 -21.29 -13.65 17.75
N GLN A 201 -21.63 -12.62 16.98
CA GLN A 201 -22.62 -12.70 15.89
C GLN A 201 -22.09 -13.45 14.67
N TYR A 202 -20.77 -13.56 14.54
CA TYR A 202 -20.07 -14.20 13.43
C TYR A 202 -19.41 -15.52 13.87
N ARG A 203 -19.63 -15.93 15.13
CA ARG A 203 -19.00 -17.11 15.69
C ARG A 203 -19.73 -18.37 15.23
N ARG A 204 -18.98 -19.34 14.71
CA ARG A 204 -19.43 -20.71 14.45
C ARG A 204 -18.54 -21.66 15.22
N ASP A 205 -19.10 -22.32 16.22
CA ASP A 205 -18.37 -23.14 17.20
C ASP A 205 -17.20 -22.36 17.85
N ASN A 206 -15.97 -22.62 17.43
CA ASN A 206 -14.74 -22.00 17.91
C ASN A 206 -13.99 -21.20 16.83
N TYR A 207 -14.63 -20.81 15.73
CA TYR A 207 -14.05 -19.91 14.72
C TYR A 207 -15.02 -18.79 14.36
N VAL A 208 -14.58 -17.83 13.56
CA VAL A 208 -15.45 -16.80 12.98
C VAL A 208 -15.66 -17.04 11.49
N ILE A 209 -16.86 -16.74 11.02
CA ILE A 209 -17.23 -16.87 9.62
C ILE A 209 -18.18 -15.73 9.23
N GLY A 210 -17.90 -15.15 8.07
CA GLY A 210 -18.75 -14.20 7.37
C GLY A 210 -18.13 -13.90 6.02
N ARG A 211 -18.45 -12.76 5.41
CA ARG A 211 -17.92 -12.41 4.09
C ARG A 211 -16.60 -11.65 4.19
N SER A 212 -15.73 -11.87 3.22
CA SER A 212 -14.60 -11.03 2.83
C SER A 212 -14.49 -11.16 1.31
N ASP A 213 -14.39 -10.06 0.58
CA ASP A 213 -14.43 -10.05 -0.88
C ASP A 213 -15.59 -10.87 -1.47
N TYR A 214 -16.80 -10.63 -0.95
CA TYR A 214 -18.04 -11.28 -1.35
C TYR A 214 -18.16 -12.79 -1.08
N ALA A 215 -17.16 -13.47 -0.52
CA ALA A 215 -17.17 -14.90 -0.22
C ALA A 215 -16.83 -15.21 1.25
N GLU A 216 -17.16 -16.43 1.70
CA GLU A 216 -16.80 -16.87 3.05
C GLU A 216 -15.33 -17.32 3.10
N HIS A 217 -14.58 -16.78 4.07
CA HIS A 217 -13.17 -17.09 4.27
C HIS A 217 -12.86 -17.38 5.75
N PRO A 218 -13.42 -18.47 6.32
CA PRO A 218 -13.35 -18.72 7.76
C PRO A 218 -11.93 -18.97 8.28
N VAL A 219 -11.01 -19.47 7.46
CA VAL A 219 -9.60 -19.66 7.84
C VAL A 219 -8.90 -18.31 7.89
N TYR A 220 -9.02 -17.52 6.82
CA TYR A 220 -8.41 -16.20 6.72
C TYR A 220 -8.90 -15.25 7.82
N GLN A 221 -10.23 -15.17 8.00
CA GLN A 221 -10.87 -14.31 8.98
C GLN A 221 -10.47 -14.69 10.42
N THR A 222 -10.44 -16.00 10.71
CA THR A 222 -10.04 -16.49 12.04
C THR A 222 -8.55 -16.26 12.29
N LYS A 223 -7.68 -16.43 11.30
CA LYS A 223 -6.24 -16.10 11.41
C LYS A 223 -6.02 -14.63 11.77
N TRP A 224 -6.71 -13.72 11.07
CA TRP A 224 -6.68 -12.29 11.38
C TRP A 224 -7.15 -12.00 12.80
N LEU A 225 -8.31 -12.54 13.21
CA LEU A 225 -8.84 -12.31 14.56
C LEU A 225 -7.85 -12.77 15.63
N LYS A 226 -7.32 -13.99 15.51
CA LYS A 226 -6.32 -14.54 16.44
C LYS A 226 -5.06 -13.68 16.49
N TYR A 227 -4.59 -13.20 15.34
CA TYR A 227 -3.42 -12.34 15.26
C TYR A 227 -3.65 -10.97 15.92
N GLY A 228 -4.83 -10.37 15.71
CA GLY A 228 -5.23 -9.13 16.35
C GLY A 228 -5.33 -9.26 17.88
N LEU A 229 -5.99 -10.31 18.37
CA LEU A 229 -6.09 -10.61 19.81
C LEU A 229 -4.72 -10.80 20.45
N LYS A 230 -3.86 -11.62 19.82
CA LYS A 230 -2.48 -11.85 20.27
C LYS A 230 -1.67 -10.56 20.33
N SER A 231 -1.85 -9.67 19.36
CA SER A 231 -1.12 -8.40 19.31
C SER A 231 -1.51 -7.43 20.43
N LEU A 232 -2.72 -7.58 21.00
CA LEU A 232 -3.22 -6.82 22.15
C LEU A 232 -3.11 -7.56 23.48
N GLU A 233 -2.42 -8.71 23.51
CA GLU A 233 -2.31 -9.57 24.70
C GLU A 233 -3.69 -9.96 25.28
N MET A 234 -4.65 -10.23 24.39
CA MET A 234 -6.00 -10.66 24.75
C MET A 234 -6.14 -12.18 24.64
N ASP A 235 -7.06 -12.74 25.44
CA ASP A 235 -7.35 -14.17 25.42
C ASP A 235 -7.87 -14.63 24.06
N ASP A 236 -7.29 -15.72 23.56
CA ASP A 236 -7.64 -16.35 22.30
C ASP A 236 -8.34 -17.69 22.56
N GLN A 237 -9.64 -17.74 22.25
CA GLN A 237 -10.48 -18.92 22.39
C GLN A 237 -10.78 -19.61 21.05
N PHE A 238 -10.17 -19.14 19.95
CA PHE A 238 -10.55 -19.55 18.60
C PHE A 238 -9.63 -20.65 18.06
N LYS A 239 -10.19 -21.61 17.31
CA LYS A 239 -9.44 -22.61 16.54
C LYS A 239 -9.56 -22.26 15.05
N ILE A 240 -8.46 -22.31 14.32
CA ILE A 240 -8.51 -22.17 12.86
C ILE A 240 -9.18 -23.44 12.29
N PRO A 241 -10.26 -23.32 11.51
CA PRO A 241 -10.98 -24.49 10.99
C PRO A 241 -10.14 -25.22 9.93
N GLU A 242 -10.29 -26.55 9.87
CA GLU A 242 -9.60 -27.41 8.90
C GLU A 242 -10.43 -27.52 7.61
N VAL A 243 -10.63 -26.38 6.94
CA VAL A 243 -11.35 -26.28 5.68
C VAL A 243 -10.49 -25.55 4.64
N TYR A 244 -10.70 -25.86 3.36
CA TYR A 244 -10.05 -25.10 2.30
C TYR A 244 -10.62 -23.67 2.25
N ASP A 245 -9.72 -22.72 2.09
CA ASP A 245 -10.01 -21.29 2.01
C ASP A 245 -8.97 -20.66 1.09
N SER A 246 -9.40 -20.12 -0.06
CA SER A 246 -8.51 -19.54 -1.06
C SER A 246 -7.75 -18.30 -0.57
N TYR A 247 -8.21 -17.66 0.50
CA TYR A 247 -7.54 -16.51 1.11
C TYR A 247 -6.57 -16.92 2.23
N SER A 248 -6.53 -18.20 2.60
CA SER A 248 -5.64 -18.68 3.67
C SER A 248 -4.16 -18.37 3.41
N SER A 249 -3.73 -18.41 2.14
CA SER A 249 -2.36 -18.08 1.71
C SER A 249 -2.07 -16.57 1.75
N LEU A 250 -3.09 -15.71 1.86
CA LEU A 250 -2.88 -14.27 2.05
C LEU A 250 -2.47 -13.92 3.49
N PHE A 251 -2.45 -14.90 4.40
CA PHE A 251 -2.04 -14.71 5.79
C PHE A 251 -0.74 -15.48 6.08
N TRP A 252 0.41 -14.89 5.72
CA TRP A 252 1.74 -15.48 5.89
C TRP A 252 2.42 -15.13 7.24
N MET A 253 1.89 -14.13 7.95
CA MET A 253 2.51 -13.57 9.15
C MET A 253 2.62 -14.57 10.31
N ASP A 254 1.63 -15.44 10.47
CA ASP A 254 1.55 -16.49 11.49
C ASP A 254 0.67 -17.64 10.95
N TYR A 255 0.56 -18.75 11.70
CA TYR A 255 -0.39 -19.84 11.44
C TYR A 255 -0.30 -20.50 10.04
N ARG A 256 0.86 -20.42 9.39
CA ARG A 256 1.07 -20.96 8.04
C ARG A 256 0.82 -22.46 7.94
N THR A 257 1.05 -23.23 9.00
CA THR A 257 0.80 -24.68 9.00
C THR A 257 -0.67 -25.05 9.24
N GLN A 258 -1.52 -24.09 9.62
CA GLN A 258 -2.95 -24.30 9.88
C GLN A 258 -3.75 -23.88 8.65
N HIS A 259 -3.72 -24.72 7.63
CA HIS A 259 -4.50 -24.57 6.40
C HIS A 259 -4.74 -25.93 5.75
N VAL A 260 -5.73 -25.98 4.85
CA VAL A 260 -5.91 -27.08 3.91
C VAL A 260 -5.41 -26.59 2.55
N ASP A 261 -4.51 -27.35 1.91
CA ASP A 261 -4.02 -27.03 0.58
C ASP A 261 -5.14 -27.02 -0.46
N GLY A 262 -4.96 -26.22 -1.51
CA GLY A 262 -5.87 -26.23 -2.65
C GLY A 262 -5.33 -25.43 -3.82
N ALA A 263 -6.24 -24.86 -4.62
CA ALA A 263 -5.89 -24.17 -5.85
C ALA A 263 -5.13 -22.88 -5.56
N LYS A 264 -4.05 -22.66 -6.30
CA LYS A 264 -3.30 -21.41 -6.30
C LYS A 264 -3.99 -20.33 -7.14
N PHE A 265 -3.64 -19.06 -6.91
CA PHE A 265 -4.11 -17.98 -7.76
C PHE A 265 -3.64 -18.16 -9.21
N SER A 266 -4.54 -17.95 -10.17
CA SER A 266 -4.19 -18.05 -11.59
C SER A 266 -3.29 -16.90 -12.03
N GLU A 267 -2.52 -17.09 -13.10
CA GLU A 267 -1.67 -16.04 -13.67
C GLU A 267 -2.47 -14.77 -14.01
N GLU A 268 -3.69 -14.91 -14.54
CA GLU A 268 -4.57 -13.77 -14.85
C GLU A 268 -5.04 -13.04 -13.58
N THR A 269 -5.28 -13.78 -12.49
CA THR A 269 -5.60 -13.19 -11.19
C THR A 269 -4.41 -12.40 -10.67
N VAL A 270 -3.21 -12.98 -10.71
CA VAL A 270 -1.96 -12.34 -10.27
C VAL A 270 -1.60 -11.13 -11.13
N LYS A 271 -1.97 -11.12 -12.41
CA LYS A 271 -1.76 -9.96 -13.30
C LYS A 271 -2.58 -8.74 -12.87
N ASN A 272 -3.83 -8.95 -12.47
CA ASN A 272 -4.74 -7.89 -12.04
C ASN A 272 -4.54 -7.54 -10.55
N TYR A 273 -4.25 -8.54 -9.72
CA TYR A 273 -4.08 -8.39 -8.27
C TYR A 273 -2.72 -8.96 -7.82
N PRO A 274 -1.59 -8.32 -8.17
CA PRO A 274 -0.27 -8.90 -7.90
C PRO A 274 0.00 -9.17 -6.42
N TYR A 275 -0.60 -8.39 -5.51
CA TYR A 275 -0.50 -8.61 -4.07
C TYR A 275 -0.96 -10.02 -3.65
N LEU A 276 -1.93 -10.63 -4.35
CA LEU A 276 -2.36 -12.01 -4.07
C LEU A 276 -1.24 -13.01 -4.38
N GLY A 277 -0.57 -12.86 -5.51
CA GLY A 277 0.55 -13.72 -5.90
C GLY A 277 1.77 -13.53 -4.99
N TRP A 278 2.05 -12.30 -4.57
CA TRP A 278 3.15 -12.03 -3.66
C TRP A 278 2.88 -12.59 -2.25
N ALA A 279 1.68 -12.41 -1.73
CA ALA A 279 1.27 -12.98 -0.45
C ALA A 279 1.32 -14.52 -0.48
N GLU A 280 0.84 -15.15 -1.58
CA GLU A 280 0.91 -16.59 -1.78
C GLU A 280 2.37 -17.08 -1.82
N ALA A 281 3.25 -16.38 -2.55
CA ALA A 281 4.67 -16.71 -2.60
C ALA A 281 5.35 -16.58 -1.22
N HIS A 282 5.00 -15.55 -0.46
CA HIS A 282 5.46 -15.33 0.91
C HIS A 282 4.99 -16.45 1.84
N PHE A 283 3.73 -16.86 1.72
CA PHE A 283 3.15 -17.95 2.51
C PHE A 283 3.86 -19.28 2.27
N TYR A 284 4.02 -19.67 1.00
CA TYR A 284 4.63 -20.95 0.61
C TYR A 284 6.16 -20.92 0.55
N LYS A 285 6.79 -19.77 0.81
CA LYS A 285 8.24 -19.56 0.68
C LYS A 285 8.77 -19.91 -0.72
N THR A 286 8.03 -19.53 -1.74
CA THR A 286 8.44 -19.70 -3.14
C THR A 286 9.04 -18.41 -3.68
N PRO A 287 9.80 -18.45 -4.78
CA PRO A 287 10.30 -17.25 -5.43
C PRO A 287 9.19 -16.25 -5.78
N PRO A 288 9.54 -14.96 -5.96
CA PRO A 288 8.61 -13.92 -6.40
C PRO A 288 7.75 -14.36 -7.60
N PRO A 289 6.46 -14.01 -7.62
CA PRO A 289 5.56 -14.41 -8.72
C PRO A 289 5.88 -13.68 -10.03
N MET A 290 6.57 -12.53 -9.96
CA MET A 290 6.95 -11.70 -11.10
C MET A 290 8.19 -10.85 -10.79
N PRO A 291 8.97 -10.46 -11.81
CA PRO A 291 10.05 -9.50 -11.64
C PRO A 291 9.51 -8.08 -11.39
N VAL A 292 10.30 -7.25 -10.68
CA VAL A 292 10.03 -5.82 -10.50
C VAL A 292 11.10 -5.02 -11.25
N GLU A 293 10.67 -4.30 -12.29
CA GLU A 293 11.55 -3.50 -13.15
C GLU A 293 11.68 -2.07 -12.59
N MET A 294 12.91 -1.69 -12.18
CA MET A 294 13.23 -0.45 -11.47
C MET A 294 13.59 0.74 -12.39
N ASP A 295 13.46 0.58 -13.70
CA ASP A 295 13.82 1.59 -14.71
C ASP A 295 12.77 2.70 -14.87
N SER A 296 11.63 2.56 -14.20
CA SER A 296 10.47 3.43 -14.32
C SER A 296 9.62 3.41 -13.05
N SER A 297 8.98 4.54 -12.75
CA SER A 297 7.93 4.64 -11.72
C SER A 297 6.59 4.89 -12.43
N PRO A 298 5.46 4.43 -11.88
CA PRO A 298 5.35 3.54 -10.71
C PRO A 298 5.74 2.06 -10.99
N LEU A 299 5.96 1.32 -9.91
CA LEU A 299 6.37 -0.08 -9.86
C LEU A 299 5.20 -1.02 -9.56
N THR A 300 4.26 -0.56 -8.72
CA THR A 300 3.14 -1.37 -8.25
C THR A 300 1.83 -0.94 -8.88
N TRP A 301 0.85 -1.84 -8.87
CA TRP A 301 -0.47 -1.62 -9.44
C TRP A 301 -1.51 -2.58 -8.87
N GLU A 302 -2.77 -2.22 -9.14
CA GLU A 302 -3.95 -3.09 -9.09
C GLU A 302 -4.80 -2.83 -10.34
N GLY A 303 -5.32 -3.90 -10.93
CA GLY A 303 -6.23 -3.90 -12.06
C GLY A 303 -7.63 -4.37 -11.68
N ALA A 304 -8.66 -3.67 -12.16
CA ALA A 304 -10.06 -4.07 -12.07
C ALA A 304 -10.62 -4.39 -10.66
N GLY A 305 -10.07 -3.76 -9.61
CA GLY A 305 -10.60 -3.78 -8.24
C GLY A 305 -12.09 -3.45 -8.17
N SER A 306 -12.82 -4.19 -7.34
CA SER A 306 -14.29 -4.20 -7.32
C SER A 306 -14.90 -2.83 -7.02
N GLU A 307 -14.28 -2.07 -6.12
CA GLU A 307 -14.82 -0.79 -5.60
C GLU A 307 -13.88 0.41 -5.84
N ALA A 308 -12.87 0.24 -6.71
CA ALA A 308 -12.04 1.37 -7.10
C ALA A 308 -12.82 2.30 -8.05
N GLU A 309 -12.77 3.60 -7.80
CA GLU A 309 -13.42 4.63 -8.61
C GLU A 309 -12.58 4.94 -9.87
N TYR A 310 -12.40 3.95 -10.76
CA TYR A 310 -11.53 4.06 -11.95
C TYR A 310 -11.90 5.20 -12.91
N TRP A 311 -13.13 5.70 -12.87
CA TRP A 311 -13.53 6.89 -13.62
C TRP A 311 -12.67 8.12 -13.26
N ARG A 312 -12.09 8.16 -12.05
CA ARG A 312 -11.18 9.21 -11.61
C ARG A 312 -9.82 9.18 -12.32
N LEU A 313 -9.43 8.07 -12.96
CA LEU A 313 -8.20 8.01 -13.77
C LEU A 313 -8.33 8.75 -15.10
N LEU A 314 -9.55 9.13 -15.50
CA LEU A 314 -9.76 9.92 -16.70
C LEU A 314 -9.09 11.29 -16.62
N ASP A 315 -9.02 11.92 -15.44
CA ASP A 315 -8.39 13.23 -15.30
C ASP A 315 -6.85 13.13 -15.35
N PRO A 316 -6.17 12.26 -14.56
CA PRO A 316 -4.76 11.93 -14.78
C PRO A 316 -4.39 11.63 -16.25
N ALA A 317 -5.25 10.91 -16.97
CA ALA A 317 -5.06 10.61 -18.39
C ALA A 317 -5.20 11.84 -19.29
N LYS A 318 -6.19 12.70 -19.08
CA LYS A 318 -6.31 14.00 -19.80
C LYS A 318 -5.11 14.90 -19.54
N HIS A 319 -4.56 14.84 -18.33
CA HIS A 319 -3.33 15.53 -17.94
C HIS A 319 -2.07 14.78 -18.37
N GLY A 320 -2.17 13.75 -19.22
CA GLY A 320 -1.07 13.19 -20.01
C GLY A 320 0.05 12.51 -19.22
N PHE A 321 -0.11 12.29 -17.92
CA PHE A 321 0.86 11.56 -17.11
C PHE A 321 0.43 10.12 -16.84
N TYR A 322 -0.87 9.85 -16.99
CA TYR A 322 -1.43 8.51 -16.91
C TYR A 322 -1.74 7.96 -18.30
N SER A 323 -1.42 6.70 -18.55
CA SER A 323 -1.70 6.06 -19.83
C SER A 323 -3.20 5.88 -20.03
N GLU A 324 -3.69 6.24 -21.22
CA GLU A 324 -5.08 5.95 -21.60
C GLU A 324 -5.38 4.45 -21.62
N ASP A 325 -4.40 3.60 -21.99
CA ASP A 325 -4.58 2.15 -22.01
C ASP A 325 -4.77 1.61 -20.59
N ASP A 326 -3.92 2.04 -19.66
CA ASP A 326 -4.01 1.65 -18.25
C ASP A 326 -5.34 2.12 -17.65
N ALA A 327 -5.76 3.36 -17.92
CA ALA A 327 -7.05 3.88 -17.45
C ALA A 327 -8.24 3.08 -18.02
N LYS A 328 -8.23 2.75 -19.33
CA LYS A 328 -9.27 1.94 -19.98
C LYS A 328 -9.32 0.52 -19.44
N ARG A 329 -8.14 -0.06 -19.17
CA ARG A 329 -7.98 -1.40 -18.58
C ARG A 329 -8.18 -1.40 -17.06
N LYS A 330 -8.48 -0.25 -16.46
CA LYS A 330 -8.70 -0.08 -15.01
C LYS A 330 -7.49 -0.51 -14.17
N PHE A 331 -6.29 -0.15 -14.61
CA PHE A 331 -5.08 -0.29 -13.80
C PHE A 331 -4.86 1.01 -13.03
N SER A 332 -4.82 0.92 -11.70
CA SER A 332 -4.40 1.99 -10.79
C SER A 332 -2.97 1.76 -10.32
N CYS A 333 -2.13 2.80 -10.36
CA CYS A 333 -0.75 2.74 -9.91
C CYS A 333 -0.34 4.06 -9.22
N PRO A 334 0.52 4.01 -8.18
CA PRO A 334 0.94 2.82 -7.44
C PRO A 334 -0.19 2.18 -6.62
N HIS A 335 -0.02 0.95 -6.11
CA HIS A 335 -0.98 0.28 -5.24
C HIS A 335 -0.32 -0.21 -3.94
N THR A 336 -0.84 0.21 -2.80
CA THR A 336 -0.11 0.08 -1.53
C THR A 336 -0.07 -1.32 -0.96
N TRP A 337 -1.10 -2.16 -1.14
CA TRP A 337 -1.01 -3.57 -0.70
C TRP A 337 0.01 -4.33 -1.55
N HIS A 338 0.08 -4.07 -2.85
CA HIS A 338 1.12 -4.67 -3.71
C HIS A 338 2.52 -4.20 -3.29
N ALA A 339 2.69 -2.90 -3.03
CA ALA A 339 3.92 -2.38 -2.48
C ALA A 339 4.28 -3.01 -1.13
N ALA A 340 3.31 -3.16 -0.23
CA ALA A 340 3.52 -3.76 1.08
C ALA A 340 3.96 -5.23 0.98
N GLU A 341 3.33 -6.05 0.14
CA GLU A 341 3.72 -7.45 -0.02
C GLU A 341 5.14 -7.60 -0.57
N ILE A 342 5.55 -6.79 -1.56
CA ILE A 342 6.94 -6.79 -2.04
C ILE A 342 7.90 -6.43 -0.90
N PHE A 343 7.60 -5.35 -0.18
CA PHE A 343 8.44 -4.88 0.92
C PHE A 343 8.60 -5.94 2.01
N LEU A 344 7.49 -6.53 2.44
CA LEU A 344 7.44 -7.51 3.53
C LEU A 344 8.05 -8.85 3.12
N TYR A 345 7.88 -9.27 1.87
CA TYR A 345 8.54 -10.47 1.34
C TYR A 345 10.07 -10.38 1.50
N TYR A 346 10.67 -9.26 1.11
CA TYR A 346 12.12 -9.10 1.14
C TYR A 346 12.68 -8.75 2.52
N THR A 347 11.87 -8.18 3.42
CA THR A 347 12.32 -7.83 4.78
C THR A 347 12.03 -8.91 5.81
N ASP A 348 11.27 -9.95 5.45
CA ASP A 348 10.99 -11.07 6.36
C ASP A 348 12.23 -11.99 6.47
N PRO A 349 12.86 -12.09 7.65
CA PRO A 349 14.04 -12.95 7.84
C PRO A 349 13.74 -14.44 7.64
N ARG A 350 12.46 -14.85 7.58
CA ARG A 350 12.04 -16.24 7.35
C ARG A 350 12.10 -16.64 5.87
N MET A 351 12.39 -15.69 4.98
CA MET A 351 12.52 -15.84 3.53
C MET A 351 13.99 -15.96 3.06
N GLY A 352 14.95 -15.69 3.95
CA GLY A 352 16.39 -15.79 3.68
C GLY A 352 16.98 -17.18 3.90
#